data_AF-A0A538MLA2-F1
#
_entry.id   AF-A0A538MLA2-F1
#
_cell.length_a   1.000
_cell.length_b   1.000
_cell.length_c   1.000
_cell.angle_alpha   90.00
_cell.angle_beta   90.00
_cell.angle_gamma   90.00
#
_symmetry.space_group_name_H-M   'P 1'
#
loop_
_entity.id
_entity.type
_entity.pdbx_description
1 polymer ?
#
loop_
_entity_poly.entity_id
_entity_poly.type
_entity_poly.pdbx_seq_one_letter_code
_entity_poly.pdbx_strand_id
1 'polypeptide(L)'
;MSWAAHDLEPYAFQKHLNLKVAFVPLLIGSYAPDMMTKWFVYGIHIGPWDLRATDPAQFHRGWPGFGFTHSFIYGTAIGLIIWKVFDSKLWGVSFIIGQFAHAITDTGDTVGTMLLFPWTYHFRIGAWAYAGQTGRTTDAAAYFSGLGCMWDLVWIVYGFYAWRVVTGAYFDGVIYRADAFWPWLNRWVPRGALLALYRAAFFYGTSRWIAWTVWAHVIHHYPYDLSWGGPHWVHAAHP
;
A
#
# COMPACT_ATOMS: atom_id res chain seq x y z
N MET A 1 7.51 -2.18 -1.79
CA MET A 1 6.17 -2.45 -2.32
C MET A 1 5.22 -2.16 -1.19
N SER A 2 4.72 -0.93 -1.11
CA SER A 2 3.80 -0.39 -0.10
C SER A 2 4.30 -0.39 1.36
N TRP A 3 3.78 0.50 2.21
CA TRP A 3 3.90 0.49 3.67
C TRP A 3 2.86 -0.42 4.33
N ALA A 4 3.00 -0.74 5.62
CA ALA A 4 2.13 -1.73 6.28
C ALA A 4 0.66 -1.31 6.27
N ALA A 5 0.37 -0.01 6.30
CA ALA A 5 -0.95 0.56 6.12
C ALA A 5 -1.71 -0.11 4.97
N HIS A 6 -1.09 -0.25 3.80
CA HIS A 6 -1.75 -0.80 2.61
C HIS A 6 -1.98 -2.30 2.66
N ASP A 7 -1.29 -3.03 3.54
CA ASP A 7 -1.57 -4.45 3.80
C ASP A 7 -2.76 -4.61 4.75
N LEU A 8 -2.94 -3.67 5.70
CA LEU A 8 -3.91 -3.78 6.79
C LEU A 8 -5.24 -3.03 6.52
N GLU A 9 -5.21 -1.93 5.77
CA GLU A 9 -6.38 -1.15 5.33
C GLU A 9 -7.51 -2.04 4.76
N PRO A 10 -7.24 -3.03 3.89
CA PRO A 10 -8.28 -3.90 3.35
C PRO A 10 -9.08 -4.67 4.43
N TYR A 11 -8.43 -5.10 5.52
CA TYR A 11 -9.12 -5.79 6.62
C TYR A 11 -10.01 -4.84 7.40
N ALA A 12 -9.58 -3.58 7.54
CA ALA A 12 -10.37 -2.56 8.22
C ALA A 12 -11.62 -2.18 7.44
N PHE A 13 -11.47 -1.94 6.14
CA PHE A 13 -12.59 -1.63 5.26
C PHE A 13 -13.62 -2.75 5.20
N GLN A 14 -13.17 -4.01 5.14
CA GLN A 14 -14.06 -5.17 5.18
C GLN A 14 -14.94 -5.19 6.44
N LYS A 15 -14.38 -4.83 7.59
CA LYS A 15 -15.10 -4.87 8.87
C LYS A 15 -16.05 -3.69 9.06
N HIS A 16 -15.67 -2.49 8.62
CA HIS A 16 -16.35 -1.26 9.05
C HIS A 16 -17.19 -0.57 7.98
N LEU A 17 -16.91 -0.77 6.70
CA LEU A 17 -17.67 -0.05 5.68
C LEU A 17 -19.09 -0.59 5.50
N ASN A 18 -19.44 -1.77 6.03
CA ASN A 18 -20.69 -2.50 5.72
C ASN A 18 -20.96 -2.63 4.21
N LEU A 19 -19.97 -2.32 3.38
CA LEU A 19 -20.00 -2.44 1.94
C LEU A 19 -19.68 -3.90 1.61
N LYS A 20 -20.45 -4.47 0.69
CA LYS A 20 -20.02 -5.70 0.04
C LYS A 20 -18.80 -5.35 -0.81
N VAL A 21 -17.62 -5.76 -0.34
CA VAL A 21 -16.36 -5.66 -1.08
C VAL A 21 -15.69 -7.03 -1.13
N ALA A 22 -15.03 -7.31 -2.25
CA ALA A 22 -14.23 -8.50 -2.49
C ALA A 22 -12.79 -8.22 -2.05
N PHE A 23 -12.27 -9.09 -1.19
CA PHE A 23 -10.99 -8.84 -0.51
C PHE A 23 -9.80 -8.84 -1.48
N VAL A 24 -9.75 -9.75 -2.44
CA VAL A 24 -8.61 -9.85 -3.37
C VAL A 24 -8.44 -8.60 -4.23
N PRO A 25 -9.46 -8.14 -4.99
CA PRO A 25 -9.34 -6.91 -5.75
C PRO A 25 -9.10 -5.68 -4.87
N LEU A 26 -9.66 -5.64 -3.65
CA LEU A 26 -9.39 -4.57 -2.68
C LEU A 26 -7.90 -4.50 -2.31
N LEU A 27 -7.30 -5.64 -1.98
CA LEU A 27 -5.87 -5.75 -1.65
C LEU A 27 -4.98 -5.43 -2.85
N ILE A 28 -5.34 -5.91 -4.05
CA ILE A 28 -4.59 -5.55 -5.27
C ILE A 28 -4.66 -4.04 -5.51
N GLY A 29 -5.84 -3.43 -5.31
CA GLY A 29 -6.02 -2.00 -5.40
C GLY A 29 -5.10 -1.24 -4.44
N SER A 30 -5.01 -1.66 -3.18
CA SER A 30 -4.16 -0.99 -2.17
C SER A 30 -2.67 -1.11 -2.46
N TYR A 31 -2.24 -2.01 -3.35
CA TYR A 31 -0.85 -2.10 -3.80
C TYR A 31 -0.59 -1.44 -5.15
N ALA A 32 -1.63 -1.31 -5.99
CA ALA A 32 -1.48 -1.07 -7.42
C ALA A 32 -0.57 0.12 -7.78
N PRO A 33 -0.68 1.32 -7.18
CA PRO A 33 0.16 2.45 -7.58
C PRO A 33 1.66 2.18 -7.35
N ASP A 34 1.97 1.61 -6.20
CA ASP A 34 3.33 1.21 -5.84
C ASP A 34 3.85 0.02 -6.67
N MET A 35 2.98 -0.94 -7.01
CA MET A 35 3.33 -2.05 -7.89
C MET A 35 3.75 -1.58 -9.28
N MET A 36 3.25 -0.44 -9.74
CA MET A 36 3.58 0.10 -11.06
C MET A 36 4.86 0.93 -11.08
N THR A 37 5.28 1.46 -9.93
CA THR A 37 6.29 2.51 -9.86
C THR A 37 7.52 2.14 -9.06
N LYS A 38 7.36 1.49 -7.90
CA LYS A 38 8.46 1.28 -6.93
C LYS A 38 9.58 0.39 -7.45
N TRP A 39 9.32 -0.47 -8.44
CA TRP A 39 10.37 -1.24 -9.10
C TRP A 39 11.43 -0.34 -9.75
N PHE A 40 11.01 0.74 -10.41
CA PHE A 40 11.91 1.68 -11.05
C PHE A 40 12.44 2.73 -10.07
N VAL A 41 11.76 2.97 -8.93
CA VAL A 41 12.26 3.83 -7.85
C VAL A 41 13.47 3.22 -7.19
N TYR A 42 13.35 1.94 -6.80
CA TYR A 42 14.39 1.23 -6.06
C TYR A 42 15.36 0.45 -6.93
N GLY A 43 15.08 0.32 -8.23
CA GLY A 43 15.89 -0.46 -9.16
C GLY A 43 15.48 -1.94 -9.23
N ILE A 44 15.56 -2.50 -10.44
CA ILE A 44 15.53 -3.95 -10.70
C ILE A 44 16.89 -4.35 -11.26
N HIS A 45 17.58 -5.24 -10.55
CA HIS A 45 18.84 -5.82 -11.01
C HIS A 45 18.57 -7.16 -11.72
N ILE A 46 18.84 -7.21 -13.03
CA ILE A 46 18.70 -8.43 -13.85
C ILE A 46 20.05 -8.72 -14.51
N GLY A 47 20.86 -9.58 -13.88
CA GLY A 47 22.21 -9.86 -14.35
C GLY A 47 23.08 -8.59 -14.37
N PRO A 48 23.63 -8.16 -15.52
CA PRO A 48 24.41 -6.92 -15.63
C PRO A 48 23.54 -5.66 -15.78
N TRP A 49 22.22 -5.81 -15.92
CA TRP A 49 21.32 -4.68 -16.18
C TRP A 49 20.75 -4.13 -14.88
N ASP A 50 20.89 -2.82 -14.69
CA ASP A 50 20.23 -2.08 -13.61
C ASP A 50 19.14 -1.18 -14.20
N LEU A 51 17.89 -1.58 -14.00
CA LEU A 51 16.72 -0.86 -14.49
C LEU A 51 16.19 0.06 -13.38
N ARG A 52 16.53 1.35 -13.46
CA ARG A 52 16.13 2.37 -12.48
C ARG A 52 15.80 3.69 -13.19
N ALA A 53 14.85 4.44 -12.64
CA ALA A 53 14.58 5.79 -13.09
C ALA A 53 15.74 6.74 -12.74
N THR A 54 16.14 7.61 -13.67
CA THR A 54 17.18 8.63 -13.44
C THR A 54 16.78 9.60 -12.33
N ASP A 55 15.50 9.98 -12.30
CA ASP A 55 14.87 10.71 -11.20
C ASP A 55 13.73 9.86 -10.61
N PRO A 56 14.01 9.10 -9.54
CA PRO A 56 13.01 8.26 -8.89
C PRO A 56 11.80 9.03 -8.33
N ALA A 57 12.00 10.26 -7.85
CA ALA A 57 10.91 11.04 -7.26
C ALA A 57 9.98 11.58 -8.36
N GLN A 58 10.55 12.19 -9.40
CA GLN A 58 9.79 12.65 -10.57
C GLN A 58 9.08 11.48 -11.27
N PHE A 59 9.74 10.32 -11.41
CA PHE A 59 9.10 9.15 -12.02
C PHE A 59 7.94 8.62 -11.16
N HIS A 60 8.12 8.51 -9.84
CA HIS A 60 7.11 7.94 -8.97
C HIS A 60 5.90 8.84 -8.77
N ARG A 61 6.14 10.13 -8.54
CA ARG A 61 5.11 11.07 -8.08
C ARG A 61 4.82 12.18 -9.09
N GLY A 62 5.69 12.44 -10.06
CA GLY A 62 5.60 13.58 -10.97
C GLY A 62 4.94 13.30 -12.33
N TRP A 63 4.85 14.38 -13.12
CA TRP A 63 4.48 14.38 -14.54
C TRP A 63 5.40 15.32 -15.33
N PRO A 64 5.96 14.94 -16.50
CA PRO A 64 5.89 13.61 -17.12
C PRO A 64 6.60 12.56 -16.23
N GLY A 65 5.90 11.45 -15.99
CA GLY A 65 6.22 10.43 -14.99
C GLY A 65 5.02 9.50 -14.76
N PHE A 66 5.10 8.58 -13.81
CA PHE A 66 4.04 7.64 -13.45
C PHE A 66 3.25 8.06 -12.20
N GLY A 67 3.39 9.31 -11.75
CA GLY A 67 2.61 9.81 -10.60
C GLY A 67 1.11 9.81 -10.82
N PHE A 68 0.63 9.78 -12.07
CA PHE A 68 -0.79 9.64 -12.38
C PHE A 68 -1.38 8.31 -11.87
N THR A 69 -0.55 7.31 -11.57
CA THR A 69 -1.01 6.05 -10.96
C THR A 69 -1.54 6.23 -9.54
N HIS A 70 -1.19 7.34 -8.86
CA HIS A 70 -1.74 7.77 -7.57
C HIS A 70 -2.90 8.77 -7.73
N SER A 71 -3.75 8.58 -8.73
CA SER A 71 -4.92 9.44 -8.99
C SER A 71 -6.22 8.65 -8.94
N PHE A 72 -7.33 9.35 -8.68
CA PHE A 72 -8.66 8.75 -8.69
C PHE A 72 -9.11 8.35 -10.10
N ILE A 73 -8.68 9.09 -11.14
CA ILE A 73 -8.99 8.74 -12.52
C ILE A 73 -8.32 7.43 -12.92
N TYR A 74 -7.07 7.20 -12.50
CA TYR A 74 -6.38 5.94 -12.73
C TYR A 74 -7.09 4.77 -12.04
N GLY A 75 -7.38 4.90 -10.74
CA GLY A 75 -8.12 3.88 -10.00
C GLY A 75 -9.46 3.53 -10.64
N THR A 76 -10.21 4.56 -11.06
CA THR A 76 -11.50 4.39 -11.74
C THR A 76 -11.34 3.69 -13.08
N ALA A 77 -10.38 4.10 -13.91
CA ALA A 77 -10.16 3.50 -15.23
C ALA A 77 -9.82 2.01 -15.12
N ILE A 78 -8.87 1.65 -14.24
CA ILE A 78 -8.50 0.24 -14.02
C ILE A 78 -9.65 -0.55 -13.38
N GLY A 79 -10.37 0.04 -12.42
CA GLY A 79 -11.55 -0.58 -11.83
C GLY A 79 -12.65 -0.89 -12.85
N LEU A 80 -12.90 0.00 -13.80
CA LEU A 80 -13.84 -0.23 -14.90
C LEU A 80 -13.37 -1.34 -15.85
N ILE A 81 -12.06 -1.41 -16.14
CA ILE A 81 -11.48 -2.51 -16.91
C ILE A 81 -11.67 -3.84 -16.18
N ILE A 82 -11.35 -3.90 -14.88
CA ILE A 82 -11.54 -5.10 -14.05
C ILE A 82 -13.01 -5.52 -14.05
N TRP A 83 -13.93 -4.57 -13.85
CA TRP A 83 -15.36 -4.87 -13.95
C TRP A 83 -15.66 -5.49 -15.32
N LYS A 84 -15.27 -4.86 -16.42
CA LYS A 84 -15.61 -5.34 -17.76
C LYS A 84 -15.01 -6.71 -18.09
N VAL A 85 -13.76 -6.97 -17.69
CA VAL A 85 -13.04 -8.23 -17.97
C VAL A 85 -13.62 -9.40 -17.17
N PHE A 86 -13.94 -9.18 -15.89
CA PHE A 86 -14.46 -10.23 -15.01
C PHE A 86 -15.99 -10.23 -14.89
N ASP A 87 -16.66 -9.35 -15.63
CA ASP A 87 -18.10 -9.06 -15.55
C ASP A 87 -18.61 -8.89 -14.09
N SER A 88 -17.77 -8.28 -13.24
CA SER A 88 -17.99 -8.19 -11.79
C SER A 88 -17.86 -6.76 -11.30
N LYS A 89 -19.01 -6.09 -11.09
CA LYS A 89 -19.06 -4.75 -10.48
C LYS A 89 -18.43 -4.74 -9.10
N LEU A 90 -18.62 -5.82 -8.34
CA LEU A 90 -18.04 -5.99 -7.02
C LEU A 90 -16.51 -5.91 -7.07
N TRP A 91 -15.88 -6.60 -8.01
CA TRP A 91 -14.42 -6.59 -8.16
C TRP A 91 -13.90 -5.22 -8.58
N GLY A 92 -14.53 -4.58 -9.56
CA GLY A 92 -14.15 -3.24 -10.00
C GLY A 92 -14.23 -2.20 -8.89
N VAL A 93 -15.35 -2.17 -8.15
CA VAL A 93 -15.54 -1.25 -7.02
C VAL A 93 -14.56 -1.52 -5.88
N SER A 94 -14.30 -2.80 -5.57
CA SER A 94 -13.37 -3.17 -4.50
C SER A 94 -11.95 -2.71 -4.82
N PHE A 95 -11.51 -2.88 -6.08
CA PHE A 95 -10.22 -2.35 -6.54
C PHE A 95 -10.14 -0.83 -6.40
N ILE A 96 -11.18 -0.10 -6.84
CA ILE A 96 -11.24 1.36 -6.74
C ILE A 96 -11.06 1.82 -5.30
N ILE A 97 -11.76 1.20 -4.35
CA ILE A 97 -11.66 1.54 -2.93
C ILE A 97 -10.22 1.35 -2.43
N GLY A 98 -9.59 0.23 -2.77
CA GLY A 98 -8.21 -0.06 -2.37
C GLY A 98 -7.22 0.94 -2.95
N GLN A 99 -7.33 1.23 -4.25
CA GLN A 99 -6.44 2.18 -4.92
C GLN A 99 -6.63 3.60 -4.39
N PHE A 100 -7.86 4.00 -4.10
CA PHE A 100 -8.16 5.32 -3.56
C PHE A 100 -7.59 5.47 -2.16
N ALA A 101 -7.74 4.45 -1.31
CA ALA A 101 -7.16 4.43 0.03
C ALA A 101 -5.64 4.59 -0.03
N HIS A 102 -4.97 3.85 -0.92
CA HIS A 102 -3.53 4.01 -1.16
C HIS A 102 -3.16 5.45 -1.54
N ALA A 103 -3.82 5.98 -2.58
CA ALA A 103 -3.52 7.32 -3.09
C ALA A 103 -3.76 8.42 -2.05
N ILE A 104 -4.77 8.26 -1.19
CA ILE A 104 -5.08 9.18 -0.10
C ILE A 104 -4.05 9.07 1.02
N THR A 105 -3.72 7.86 1.47
CA THR A 105 -2.69 7.64 2.50
C THR A 105 -1.35 8.27 2.09
N ASP A 106 -1.00 8.16 0.81
CA ASP A 106 0.22 8.75 0.26
C ASP A 106 0.22 10.28 0.19
N THR A 107 -0.92 10.94 0.34
CA THR A 107 -0.95 12.41 0.56
C THR A 107 -0.30 12.78 1.88
N GLY A 108 -0.15 11.82 2.80
CA GLY A 108 0.51 12.01 4.09
C GLY A 108 1.99 12.37 3.99
N ASP A 109 2.66 12.03 2.88
CA ASP A 109 4.08 12.33 2.72
C ASP A 109 4.35 13.77 2.21
N THR A 110 5.60 14.22 2.26
CA THR A 110 6.01 15.58 1.85
C THR A 110 5.88 15.87 0.36
N VAL A 111 5.81 14.84 -0.49
CA VAL A 111 5.60 14.99 -1.93
C VAL A 111 4.10 14.98 -2.25
N GLY A 112 3.35 14.10 -1.60
CA GLY A 112 1.94 13.88 -1.85
C GLY A 112 1.65 13.21 -3.20
N THR A 113 0.40 13.28 -3.63
CA THR A 113 -0.07 12.59 -4.85
C THR A 113 -0.88 13.49 -5.76
N MET A 114 -0.85 13.19 -7.07
CA MET A 114 -1.69 13.86 -8.07
C MET A 114 -3.12 13.29 -8.06
N LEU A 115 -3.82 13.41 -6.93
CA LEU A 115 -5.15 12.80 -6.71
C LEU A 115 -6.13 13.11 -7.86
N LEU A 116 -6.09 14.36 -8.36
CA LEU A 116 -6.98 14.87 -9.39
C LEU A 116 -6.29 15.01 -10.76
N PHE A 117 -5.35 14.14 -11.11
CA PHE A 117 -4.80 14.08 -12.47
C PHE A 117 -5.93 14.13 -13.54
N PRO A 118 -5.82 14.91 -14.65
CA PRO A 118 -4.61 15.50 -15.22
C PRO A 118 -4.17 16.84 -14.63
N TRP A 119 -4.85 17.37 -13.61
CA TRP A 119 -4.27 18.46 -12.83
C TRP A 119 -3.06 17.93 -12.07
N THR A 120 -1.87 18.34 -12.50
CA THR A 120 -0.58 17.88 -11.95
C THR A 120 -0.25 18.48 -10.59
N TYR A 121 -1.27 18.89 -9.83
CA TYR A 121 -1.13 19.44 -8.50
C TYR A 121 -1.02 18.29 -7.49
N HIS A 122 -0.01 18.37 -6.62
CA HIS A 122 0.20 17.39 -5.56
C HIS A 122 -0.57 17.77 -4.30
N PHE A 123 -1.51 16.91 -3.92
CA PHE A 123 -2.17 16.98 -2.63
C PHE A 123 -1.25 16.39 -1.58
N ARG A 124 -0.77 17.23 -0.66
CA ARG A 124 0.15 16.84 0.41
C ARG A 124 -0.27 17.42 1.76
N ILE A 125 -0.25 16.56 2.76
CA ILE A 125 -0.38 16.87 4.18
C ILE A 125 1.02 17.11 4.76
N GLY A 126 2.02 16.35 4.28
CA GLY A 126 3.42 16.51 4.67
C GLY A 126 3.73 16.05 6.09
N ALA A 127 2.99 15.09 6.62
CA ALA A 127 3.19 14.54 7.95
C ALA A 127 4.52 13.77 8.08
N TRP A 128 5.00 13.10 7.03
CA TRP A 128 6.31 12.43 7.03
C TRP A 128 7.09 12.64 5.74
N ALA A 129 8.41 12.54 5.82
CA ALA A 129 9.29 12.74 4.67
C ALA A 129 9.12 11.63 3.63
N TYR A 130 9.03 12.04 2.37
CA TYR A 130 9.25 11.15 1.23
C TYR A 130 10.75 11.13 0.89
N ALA A 131 11.36 9.94 0.89
CA ALA A 131 12.79 9.76 0.71
C ALA A 131 13.16 8.74 -0.39
N GLY A 132 12.23 8.40 -1.29
CA GLY A 132 12.44 7.38 -2.33
C GLY A 132 13.64 7.63 -3.27
N GLN A 133 14.04 8.89 -3.44
CA GLN A 133 15.23 9.31 -4.18
C GLN A 133 16.55 8.86 -3.53
N THR A 134 16.55 8.66 -2.21
CA THR A 134 17.75 8.32 -1.43
C THR A 134 18.09 6.83 -1.45
N GLY A 135 17.26 6.02 -2.12
CA GLY A 135 17.40 4.57 -2.18
C GLY A 135 16.52 3.85 -1.14
N ARG A 136 16.34 2.54 -1.35
CA ARG A 136 15.35 1.72 -0.61
C ARG A 136 15.57 1.71 0.90
N THR A 137 16.82 1.55 1.33
CA THR A 137 17.16 1.41 2.76
C THR A 137 16.99 2.71 3.51
N THR A 138 17.45 3.81 2.93
CA THR A 138 17.30 5.16 3.53
C THR A 138 15.84 5.61 3.53
N ASP A 139 15.09 5.33 2.46
CA ASP A 139 13.65 5.60 2.40
C ASP A 139 12.88 4.83 3.49
N ALA A 140 13.19 3.54 3.66
CA ALA A 140 12.62 2.75 4.74
C ALA A 140 13.04 3.30 6.12
N ALA A 141 14.33 3.54 6.35
CA ALA A 141 14.81 4.13 7.60
C ALA A 141 14.06 5.42 7.94
N ALA A 142 13.86 6.30 6.95
CA ALA A 142 13.18 7.58 7.13
C ALA A 142 11.72 7.37 7.52
N TYR A 143 11.00 6.53 6.77
CA TYR A 143 9.60 6.21 7.05
C TYR A 143 9.41 5.62 8.46
N PHE A 144 10.23 4.64 8.82
CA PHE A 144 10.15 3.96 10.12
C PHE A 144 10.67 4.78 11.30
N SER A 145 11.38 5.88 11.04
CA SER A 145 11.83 6.83 12.06
C SER A 145 10.87 8.02 12.27
N GLY A 146 9.88 8.20 11.40
CA GLY A 146 8.96 9.35 11.42
C GLY A 146 7.49 9.01 11.69
N LEU A 147 6.60 9.97 11.43
CA LEU A 147 5.15 9.79 11.59
C LEU A 147 4.54 8.72 10.66
N GLY A 148 5.22 8.37 9.56
CA GLY A 148 4.83 7.23 8.71
C GLY A 148 4.81 5.90 9.49
N CYS A 149 5.81 5.66 10.33
CA CYS A 149 5.85 4.52 11.26
C CYS A 149 4.63 4.46 12.17
N MET A 150 4.20 5.63 12.67
CA MET A 150 3.04 5.74 13.57
C MET A 150 1.73 5.53 12.81
N TRP A 151 1.65 5.95 11.56
CA TRP A 151 0.51 5.66 10.69
C TRP A 151 0.33 4.15 10.49
N ASP A 152 1.41 3.42 10.19
CA ASP A 152 1.37 1.95 10.13
C ASP A 152 0.93 1.34 11.47
N LEU A 153 1.43 1.86 12.60
CA LEU A 153 1.07 1.38 13.93
C LEU A 153 -0.43 1.55 14.22
N VAL A 154 -1.07 2.63 13.76
CA VAL A 154 -2.52 2.83 13.89
C VAL A 154 -3.27 1.67 13.24
N TRP A 155 -2.89 1.28 12.02
CA TRP A 155 -3.54 0.16 11.31
C TRP A 155 -3.27 -1.19 11.97
N ILE A 156 -2.07 -1.39 12.53
CA ILE A 156 -1.72 -2.60 13.27
C ILE A 156 -2.54 -2.71 14.56
N VAL A 157 -2.58 -1.65 15.37
CA VAL A 157 -3.39 -1.58 16.61
C VAL A 157 -4.86 -1.82 16.29
N TYR A 158 -5.35 -1.18 15.23
CA TYR A 158 -6.71 -1.38 14.76
C TYR A 158 -6.95 -2.83 14.32
N GLY A 159 -5.99 -3.43 13.61
CA GLY A 159 -6.02 -4.84 13.22
C GLY A 159 -6.14 -5.79 14.41
N PHE A 160 -5.40 -5.52 15.50
CA PHE A 160 -5.53 -6.25 16.76
C PHE A 160 -6.87 -6.02 17.45
N TYR A 161 -7.36 -4.77 17.49
CA TYR A 161 -8.71 -4.48 17.97
C TYR A 161 -9.78 -5.20 17.13
N ALA A 162 -9.53 -5.37 15.84
CA ALA A 162 -10.36 -6.06 14.88
C ALA A 162 -10.02 -7.54 14.68
N TRP A 163 -9.26 -8.19 15.58
CA TRP A 163 -8.66 -9.52 15.37
C TRP A 163 -9.61 -10.61 14.86
N ARG A 164 -10.92 -10.50 15.12
CA ARG A 164 -11.93 -11.41 14.57
C ARG A 164 -11.88 -11.51 13.05
N VAL A 165 -11.45 -10.46 12.34
CA VAL A 165 -11.32 -10.46 10.87
C VAL A 165 -10.34 -11.51 10.38
N VAL A 166 -9.28 -11.81 11.14
CA VAL A 166 -8.30 -12.83 10.75
C VAL A 166 -8.72 -14.25 11.18
N THR A 167 -9.92 -14.47 11.72
CA THR A 167 -10.36 -15.81 12.14
C THR A 167 -10.85 -16.66 10.97
N GLY A 168 -10.77 -17.99 11.12
CA GLY A 168 -11.34 -18.92 10.12
C GLY A 168 -12.85 -18.75 9.96
N ALA A 169 -13.56 -18.47 11.06
CA ALA A 169 -15.00 -18.23 11.04
C ALA A 169 -15.38 -16.98 10.23
N TYR A 170 -14.63 -15.89 10.38
CA TYR A 170 -14.84 -14.68 9.58
C TYR A 170 -14.51 -14.91 8.10
N PHE A 171 -13.42 -15.64 7.82
CA PHE A 171 -13.08 -16.03 6.46
C PHE A 171 -14.20 -16.82 5.80
N ASP A 172 -14.71 -17.88 6.44
CA ASP A 172 -15.77 -18.72 5.86
C ASP A 172 -17.13 -17.99 5.75
N GLY A 173 -17.47 -17.18 6.75
CA GLY A 173 -18.76 -16.51 6.85
C GLY A 173 -18.88 -15.26 5.99
N VAL A 174 -17.77 -14.55 5.77
CA VAL A 174 -17.75 -13.24 5.10
C VAL A 174 -16.90 -13.28 3.83
N ILE A 175 -15.60 -13.56 3.95
CA ILE A 175 -14.63 -13.39 2.86
C ILE A 175 -14.88 -14.37 1.72
N TYR A 176 -14.90 -15.66 2.05
CA TYR A 176 -15.03 -16.76 1.09
C TYR A 176 -16.33 -16.68 0.29
N ARG A 177 -17.40 -16.16 0.92
CA ARG A 177 -18.72 -16.01 0.30
C ARG A 177 -18.87 -14.74 -0.52
N ALA A 178 -18.18 -13.67 -0.14
CA ALA A 178 -18.27 -12.39 -0.83
C ALA A 178 -17.47 -12.38 -2.14
N ASP A 179 -16.38 -13.14 -2.23
CA ASP A 179 -15.42 -13.05 -3.33
C ASP A 179 -15.27 -14.40 -4.07
N ALA A 180 -15.69 -14.41 -5.33
CA ALA A 180 -15.66 -15.58 -6.22
C ALA A 180 -14.25 -16.14 -6.46
N PHE A 181 -13.20 -15.37 -6.17
CA PHE A 181 -11.82 -15.85 -6.21
C PHE A 181 -11.61 -17.08 -5.33
N TRP A 182 -12.15 -17.07 -4.10
CA TRP A 182 -11.86 -18.13 -3.13
C TRP A 182 -12.46 -19.48 -3.51
N PRO A 183 -13.75 -19.58 -3.91
CA PRO A 183 -14.29 -20.83 -4.42
C PRO A 183 -13.59 -21.35 -5.69
N TRP A 184 -13.14 -20.44 -6.57
CA TRP A 184 -12.37 -20.84 -7.75
C TRP A 184 -11.00 -21.43 -7.36
N LEU A 185 -10.27 -20.76 -6.47
CA LEU A 185 -8.95 -21.22 -6.03
C LEU A 185 -9.02 -22.49 -5.18
N ASN A 186 -10.11 -22.68 -4.42
CA ASN A 186 -10.33 -23.88 -3.60
C ASN A 186 -10.42 -25.18 -4.42
N ARG A 187 -10.63 -25.09 -5.73
CA ARG A 187 -10.58 -26.26 -6.64
C ARG A 187 -9.18 -26.86 -6.73
N TRP A 188 -8.16 -26.07 -6.41
CA TRP A 188 -6.75 -26.41 -6.59
C TRP A 188 -5.97 -26.43 -5.29
N VAL A 189 -6.43 -25.69 -4.29
CA VAL A 189 -5.69 -25.42 -3.05
C VAL A 189 -6.62 -25.68 -1.86
N PRO A 190 -6.17 -26.42 -0.82
CA PRO A 190 -7.01 -26.73 0.32
C PRO A 190 -7.38 -25.49 1.14
N ARG A 191 -8.54 -25.52 1.80
CA ARG A 191 -9.04 -24.43 2.66
C ARG A 191 -7.98 -23.85 3.60
N GLY A 192 -7.16 -24.70 4.24
CA GLY A 192 -6.11 -24.25 5.15
C GLY A 192 -5.10 -23.30 4.48
N ALA A 193 -4.71 -23.58 3.25
CA ALA A 193 -3.84 -22.72 2.47
C ALA A 193 -4.56 -21.45 1.99
N LEU A 194 -5.85 -21.51 1.64
CA LEU A 194 -6.64 -20.31 1.34
C LEU A 194 -6.71 -19.35 2.55
N LEU A 195 -6.93 -19.89 3.74
CA LEU A 195 -6.96 -19.11 4.97
C LEU A 195 -5.59 -18.50 5.27
N ALA A 196 -4.50 -19.24 5.02
CA ALA A 196 -3.14 -18.72 5.14
C ALA A 196 -2.89 -17.58 4.14
N LEU A 197 -3.29 -17.74 2.87
CA LEU A 197 -3.20 -16.69 1.84
C LEU A 197 -4.01 -15.45 2.23
N TYR A 198 -5.24 -15.64 2.71
CA TYR A 198 -6.08 -14.54 3.20
C TYR A 198 -5.41 -13.78 4.35
N ARG A 199 -4.72 -14.47 5.25
CA ARG A 199 -4.03 -13.85 6.40
C ARG A 199 -2.65 -13.29 6.05
N ALA A 200 -2.11 -13.64 4.88
CA ALA A 200 -0.72 -13.36 4.53
C ALA A 200 -0.42 -11.86 4.57
N ALA A 201 -1.29 -11.01 4.01
CA ALA A 201 -1.09 -9.56 4.04
C ALA A 201 -1.03 -9.00 5.47
N PHE A 202 -1.96 -9.41 6.34
CA PHE A 202 -1.96 -8.98 7.75
C PHE A 202 -0.65 -9.31 8.47
N PHE A 203 -0.20 -10.56 8.37
CA PHE A 203 1.03 -10.99 9.03
C PHE A 203 2.28 -10.41 8.37
N TYR A 204 2.28 -10.30 7.04
CA TYR A 204 3.37 -9.70 6.29
C TYR A 204 3.55 -8.23 6.69
N GLY A 205 2.48 -7.43 6.68
CA GLY A 205 2.53 -6.01 7.05
C GLY A 205 2.99 -5.81 8.49
N THR A 206 2.43 -6.57 9.44
CA THR A 206 2.83 -6.50 10.86
C THR A 206 4.30 -6.91 11.05
N SER A 207 4.72 -8.02 10.45
CA SER A 207 6.09 -8.52 10.59
C SER A 207 7.09 -7.57 9.91
N ARG A 208 6.71 -6.98 8.78
CA ARG A 208 7.51 -6.00 8.05
C ARG A 208 7.71 -4.74 8.86
N TRP A 209 6.65 -4.22 9.50
CA TRP A 209 6.77 -3.08 10.40
C TRP A 209 7.77 -3.37 11.52
N ILE A 210 7.60 -4.49 12.23
CA ILE A 210 8.52 -4.91 13.30
C ILE A 210 9.96 -5.03 12.77
N ALA A 211 10.15 -5.74 11.66
CA ALA A 211 11.47 -6.00 11.10
C ALA A 211 12.19 -4.71 10.70
N TRP A 212 11.50 -3.77 10.03
CA TRP A 212 12.11 -2.51 9.65
C TRP A 212 12.35 -1.58 10.84
N THR A 213 11.48 -1.56 11.85
CA THR A 213 11.72 -0.82 13.09
C THR A 213 12.97 -1.36 13.81
N VAL A 214 13.09 -2.68 13.95
CA VAL A 214 14.29 -3.30 14.55
C VAL A 214 15.54 -2.99 13.72
N TRP A 215 15.44 -3.16 12.40
CA TRP A 215 16.56 -2.88 11.49
C TRP A 215 17.00 -1.41 11.59
N ALA A 216 16.07 -0.46 11.54
CA ALA A 216 16.40 0.96 11.58
C ALA A 216 16.99 1.39 12.92
N HIS A 217 16.41 0.98 14.05
CA HIS A 217 16.72 1.57 15.35
C HIS A 217 17.64 0.72 16.23
N VAL A 218 17.57 -0.61 16.10
CA VAL A 218 18.40 -1.53 16.90
C VAL A 218 19.70 -1.85 16.16
N ILE A 219 19.64 -2.09 14.85
CA ILE A 219 20.81 -2.50 14.06
C ILE A 219 21.57 -1.28 13.53
N HIS A 220 20.84 -0.28 13.01
CA HIS A 220 21.45 0.87 12.32
C HIS A 220 21.37 2.19 13.08
N HIS A 221 20.72 2.22 14.24
CA HIS A 221 20.66 3.37 15.15
C HIS A 221 20.20 4.69 14.51
N TYR A 222 19.31 4.64 13.51
CA TYR A 222 18.67 5.84 12.99
C TYR A 222 17.86 6.53 14.10
N PRO A 223 18.01 7.86 14.29
CA PRO A 223 17.28 8.55 15.33
C PRO A 223 15.82 8.74 14.92
N TYR A 224 14.91 8.49 15.87
CA TYR A 224 13.51 8.86 15.72
C TYR A 224 13.35 10.37 15.62
N ASP A 225 12.40 10.77 14.79
CA ASP A 225 11.93 12.14 14.72
C ASP A 225 10.46 12.14 14.27
N LEU A 226 9.58 12.26 15.26
CA LEU A 226 8.13 12.26 15.09
C LEU A 226 7.59 13.69 14.87
N SER A 227 8.44 14.64 14.49
CA SER A 227 7.98 15.95 14.05
C SER A 227 7.31 15.87 12.68
N TRP A 228 6.47 16.87 12.41
CA TRP A 228 5.76 16.96 11.13
C TRP A 228 6.73 17.18 9.98
N GLY A 229 6.68 16.31 8.98
CA GLY A 229 7.60 16.32 7.83
C GLY A 229 8.95 15.68 8.12
N GLY A 230 9.16 15.15 9.32
CA GLY A 230 10.38 14.45 9.70
C GLY A 230 10.56 13.11 8.98
N PRO A 231 11.76 12.50 9.09
CA PRO A 231 12.81 12.89 10.02
C PRO A 231 13.78 13.97 9.49
N HIS A 232 14.28 14.84 10.37
CA HIS A 232 15.17 15.98 10.03
C HIS A 232 16.49 15.58 9.35
N TRP A 233 16.95 14.34 9.54
CA TRP A 233 18.22 13.86 9.00
C TRP A 233 18.14 13.39 7.56
N VAL A 234 16.93 13.28 6.98
CA VAL A 234 16.75 12.99 5.56
C VAL A 234 16.31 14.26 4.83
N HIS A 235 16.94 14.54 3.69
CA HIS A 235 16.44 15.60 2.83
C HIS A 235 15.22 15.07 2.07
N ALA A 236 14.04 15.44 2.55
CA ALA A 236 12.78 15.11 1.90
C ALA A 236 12.80 15.59 0.43
N ALA A 237 12.21 14.82 -0.48
CA ALA A 237 12.01 15.32 -1.83
C ALA A 237 10.96 16.43 -1.81
N HIS A 238 11.20 17.46 -2.62
CA HIS A 238 10.21 18.47 -2.94
C HIS A 238 9.71 18.19 -4.37
N PRO A 239 8.39 18.18 -4.62
CA PRO A 239 7.84 18.28 -5.96
C PRO A 239 8.05 19.69 -6.53
#